data_AF-A0A953QNU9-F1
#
_entry.id   AF-A0A953QNU9-F1
#
_cell.length_a   1.000
_cell.length_b   1.000
_cell.length_c   1.000
_cell.angle_alpha   90.00
_cell.angle_beta   90.00
_cell.angle_gamma   90.00
#
_symmetry.space_group_name_H-M   'P 1'
#
loop_
_entity.id
_entity.type
_entity.pdbx_description
1 polymer ?
#
loop_
_entity_poly.entity_id
_entity_poly.type
_entity_poly.pdbx_seq_one_letter_code
_entity_poly.pdbx_strand_id
1 'polypeptide(L)'
;MILTETQTARYSILTIDLPGGEAVNAGVLLEDPATDRLWIRLRRDWFEIAPEEAEVLVELEEDLATKAAEMGAAALFDALEDSWSNAVRVSERREWMVEDFARELGRLYREHVRSNVLRFETHLPRYSLAVAAGKFLENPEVTAEGWEEAPPDLRISEDMFVARIAGRSMEPKIPDGSLCVFRHGVAGSRQGRLVLVEALGSNDRYTVKRYRSEKRQMAEGWSHERIVLEPLNPEFDSWELDAEEERFRVIGEFVRVLD
;
A
#
# COMPACT_ATOMS: atom_id res chain seq x y z
N MET A 1 -19.55 -12.81 8.42
CA MET A 1 -18.30 -13.07 9.14
C MET A 1 -17.61 -14.21 8.42
N ILE A 2 -16.70 -13.91 7.49
CA ILE A 2 -15.90 -14.95 6.82
C ILE A 2 -14.76 -15.23 7.79
N LEU A 3 -14.72 -16.44 8.34
CA LEU A 3 -13.57 -16.89 9.12
C LEU A 3 -12.40 -17.01 8.14
N THR A 4 -11.39 -16.14 8.27
CA THR A 4 -10.12 -16.32 7.57
C THR A 4 -9.44 -17.53 8.17
N GLU A 5 -9.42 -18.63 7.42
CA GLU A 5 -8.76 -19.86 7.84
C GLU A 5 -7.24 -19.67 7.72
N THR A 6 -6.52 -19.83 8.84
CA THR A 6 -5.07 -19.71 8.84
C THR A 6 -4.45 -20.91 8.11
N GLN A 7 -3.57 -20.62 7.16
CA GLN A 7 -2.91 -21.62 6.32
C GLN A 7 -1.43 -21.75 6.70
N THR A 8 -0.89 -22.96 6.56
CA THR A 8 0.55 -23.20 6.72
C THR A 8 1.28 -22.67 5.49
N ALA A 9 2.29 -21.83 5.72
CA ALA A 9 3.21 -21.35 4.70
C ALA A 9 4.64 -21.68 5.10
N ARG A 10 5.57 -21.55 4.15
CA ARG A 10 7.01 -21.59 4.45
C ARG A 10 7.67 -20.37 3.86
N TYR A 11 8.57 -19.74 4.61
CA TYR A 11 9.30 -18.60 4.10
C TYR A 11 10.81 -18.80 4.16
N SER A 12 11.50 -18.19 3.18
CA SER A 12 12.96 -18.13 3.12
C SER A 12 13.40 -16.71 2.77
N ILE A 13 14.62 -16.38 3.18
CA ILE A 13 15.28 -15.13 2.82
C ILE A 13 16.18 -15.41 1.63
N LEU A 14 16.00 -14.61 0.57
CA LEU A 14 16.90 -14.57 -0.56
C LEU A 14 18.04 -13.60 -0.22
N THR A 15 19.28 -14.06 -0.31
CA THR A 15 20.49 -13.29 -0.07
C THR A 15 21.33 -13.27 -1.35
N ILE A 16 21.91 -12.12 -1.68
CA ILE A 16 22.79 -11.96 -2.83
C ILE A 16 24.17 -11.53 -2.37
N ASP A 17 25.20 -12.25 -2.83
CA ASP A 17 26.60 -11.87 -2.67
C ASP A 17 26.99 -10.87 -3.76
N LEU A 18 27.20 -9.63 -3.34
CA LEU A 18 27.64 -8.56 -4.23
C LEU A 18 29.16 -8.68 -4.47
N PRO A 19 29.64 -8.52 -5.71
CA PRO A 19 31.07 -8.53 -6.01
C PRO A 19 31.82 -7.48 -5.17
N GLY A 20 32.78 -7.94 -4.35
CA GLY A 20 33.59 -7.05 -3.50
C GLY A 20 32.85 -6.43 -2.30
N GLY A 21 31.60 -6.86 -2.03
CA GLY A 21 30.78 -6.38 -0.92
C GLY A 21 30.37 -7.48 0.06
N GLU A 22 29.55 -7.10 1.06
CA GLU A 22 28.89 -8.06 1.95
C GLU A 22 27.62 -8.61 1.29
N ALA A 23 27.25 -9.83 1.69
CA ALA A 23 25.99 -10.43 1.31
C ALA A 23 24.82 -9.60 1.82
N VAL A 24 23.86 -9.29 0.95
CA VAL A 24 22.67 -8.50 1.31
C VAL A 24 21.41 -9.34 1.23
N ASN A 25 20.48 -9.12 2.16
CA ASN A 25 19.13 -9.67 2.02
C ASN A 25 18.46 -8.97 0.83
N ALA A 26 18.23 -9.75 -0.22
CA ALA A 26 17.63 -9.32 -1.46
C ALA A 26 16.11 -9.34 -1.39
N GLY A 27 15.52 -10.25 -0.62
CA GLY A 27 14.06 -10.37 -0.55
C GLY A 27 13.57 -11.54 0.29
N VAL A 28 12.25 -11.75 0.22
CA VAL A 28 11.54 -12.84 0.87
C VAL A 28 10.81 -13.67 -0.18
N LEU A 29 10.89 -14.99 0.01
CA LEU A 29 10.14 -15.99 -0.72
C LEU A 29 9.14 -16.61 0.26
N LEU A 30 7.85 -16.58 -0.04
CA LEU A 30 6.77 -17.14 0.78
C LEU A 30 5.99 -18.19 -0.03
N GLU A 31 6.24 -19.44 0.29
CA GLU A 31 5.65 -20.63 -0.33
C GLU A 31 4.28 -20.93 0.29
N ASP A 32 3.31 -21.23 -0.57
CA ASP A 32 2.08 -21.92 -0.25
C ASP A 32 2.22 -23.40 -0.66
N PRO A 33 2.52 -24.32 0.27
CA PRO A 33 2.69 -25.73 -0.05
C PRO A 33 1.39 -26.42 -0.48
N ALA A 34 0.21 -25.86 -0.18
CA ALA A 34 -1.06 -26.45 -0.54
C ALA A 34 -1.38 -26.25 -2.02
N THR A 35 -0.95 -25.12 -2.59
CA THR A 35 -1.17 -24.80 -4.01
C THR A 35 0.10 -24.84 -4.86
N ASP A 36 1.25 -25.14 -4.25
CA ASP A 36 2.58 -25.08 -4.88
C ASP A 36 2.88 -23.71 -5.50
N ARG A 37 2.42 -22.64 -4.84
CA ARG A 37 2.52 -21.25 -5.32
C ARG A 37 3.60 -20.52 -4.53
N LEU A 38 4.37 -19.69 -5.23
CA LEU A 38 5.36 -18.82 -4.61
C LEU A 38 4.93 -17.36 -4.66
N TRP A 39 5.03 -16.69 -3.53
CA TRP A 39 4.92 -15.24 -3.40
C TRP A 39 6.32 -14.68 -3.18
N ILE A 40 6.71 -13.69 -3.99
CA ILE A 40 8.08 -13.16 -4.01
C ILE A 40 8.01 -11.66 -3.81
N ARG A 41 8.91 -11.14 -2.98
CA ARG A 41 9.17 -9.70 -2.91
C ARG A 41 10.65 -9.44 -2.70
N LEU A 42 11.27 -8.78 -3.66
CA LEU A 42 12.66 -8.36 -3.63
C LEU A 42 12.76 -6.85 -3.40
N ARG A 43 13.96 -6.42 -3.01
CA ARG A 43 14.31 -5.02 -2.90
C ARG A 43 14.41 -4.37 -4.27
N ARG A 44 14.16 -3.06 -4.32
CA ARG A 44 14.09 -2.28 -5.56
C ARG A 44 15.10 -1.14 -5.62
N ASP A 45 15.97 -1.05 -4.62
CA ASP A 45 17.00 -0.04 -4.48
C ASP A 45 18.38 -0.52 -4.97
N TRP A 46 18.40 -1.45 -5.94
CA TRP A 46 19.65 -2.01 -6.46
C TRP A 46 20.61 -0.96 -7.01
N PHE A 47 20.09 0.09 -7.65
CA PHE A 47 20.91 1.21 -8.14
C PHE A 47 21.66 1.97 -7.03
N GLU A 48 21.22 1.90 -5.77
CA GLU A 48 21.92 2.50 -4.63
C GLU A 48 22.96 1.58 -4.01
N ILE A 49 22.80 0.26 -4.14
CA ILE A 49 23.64 -0.71 -3.42
C ILE A 49 24.60 -1.51 -4.31
N ALA A 50 24.24 -1.71 -5.58
CA ALA A 50 24.97 -2.51 -6.55
C ALA A 50 24.75 -1.91 -7.95
N PRO A 51 25.25 -0.69 -8.23
CA PRO A 51 24.92 0.03 -9.46
C PRO A 51 25.38 -0.70 -10.73
N GLU A 52 26.46 -1.49 -10.66
CA GLU A 52 27.01 -2.23 -11.79
C GLU A 52 26.15 -3.44 -12.16
N GLU A 53 25.53 -4.09 -11.16
CA GLU A 53 24.67 -5.27 -11.34
C GLU A 53 23.18 -4.93 -11.38
N ALA A 54 22.80 -3.68 -11.08
CA ALA A 54 21.42 -3.26 -10.87
C ALA A 54 20.49 -3.62 -12.04
N GLU A 55 20.94 -3.45 -13.29
CA GLU A 55 20.16 -3.80 -14.48
C GLU A 55 19.74 -5.27 -14.50
N VAL A 56 20.59 -6.17 -14.02
CA VAL A 56 20.30 -7.61 -13.95
C VAL A 56 19.44 -7.93 -12.73
N LEU A 57 19.74 -7.30 -11.58
CA LEU A 57 19.09 -7.59 -10.31
C LEU A 57 17.65 -7.08 -10.22
N VAL A 58 17.29 -6.05 -11.00
CA VAL A 58 15.91 -5.54 -11.12
C VAL A 58 14.98 -6.57 -11.75
N GLU A 59 15.46 -7.36 -12.73
CA GLU A 59 14.65 -8.36 -13.44
C GLU A 59 14.49 -9.67 -12.64
N LEU A 60 15.29 -9.86 -11.58
CA LEU A 60 15.34 -11.10 -10.83
C LEU A 60 13.99 -11.51 -10.20
N GLU A 61 13.21 -10.55 -9.74
CA GLU A 61 11.90 -10.84 -9.14
C GLU A 61 10.94 -11.44 -10.18
N GLU A 62 10.85 -10.83 -11.37
CA GLU A 62 10.00 -11.28 -12.46
C GLU A 62 10.47 -12.63 -13.02
N ASP A 63 11.78 -12.81 -13.16
CA ASP A 63 12.37 -14.08 -13.59
C ASP A 63 12.04 -15.24 -12.64
N LEU A 64 12.18 -15.02 -11.33
CA LEU A 64 11.85 -16.02 -10.32
C LEU A 64 10.34 -16.30 -10.28
N ALA A 65 9.51 -15.25 -10.38
CA ALA A 65 8.06 -15.41 -10.41
C ALA A 65 7.59 -16.20 -11.63
N THR A 66 8.19 -15.93 -12.80
CA THR A 66 7.92 -16.66 -14.05
C THR A 66 8.31 -18.13 -13.92
N LYS A 67 9.52 -18.43 -13.43
CA LYS A 67 9.96 -19.82 -13.19
C LYS A 67 9.04 -20.53 -12.20
N ALA A 68 8.69 -19.90 -11.09
CA ALA A 68 7.77 -20.48 -10.11
C ALA A 68 6.40 -20.82 -10.72
N ALA A 69 5.89 -19.95 -11.61
CA ALA A 69 4.63 -20.21 -12.32
C ALA A 69 4.74 -21.37 -13.33
N GLU A 70 5.91 -21.60 -13.91
CA GLU A 70 6.14 -22.67 -14.90
C GLU A 70 6.40 -24.04 -14.25
N MET A 71 7.19 -24.09 -13.17
CA MET A 71 7.67 -25.35 -12.59
C MET A 71 7.14 -25.66 -11.19
N GLY A 72 6.45 -24.71 -10.55
CA GLY A 72 6.00 -24.82 -9.16
C GLY A 72 7.03 -24.28 -8.17
N ALA A 73 6.55 -23.91 -6.98
CA ALA A 73 7.38 -23.35 -5.93
C ALA A 73 8.42 -24.36 -5.42
N ALA A 74 7.99 -25.59 -5.15
CA ALA A 74 8.87 -26.63 -4.61
C ALA A 74 10.07 -26.90 -5.53
N ALA A 75 9.81 -27.08 -6.84
CA ALA A 75 10.85 -27.37 -7.81
C ALA A 75 11.79 -26.16 -8.03
N LEU A 76 11.27 -24.92 -7.94
CA LEU A 76 12.13 -23.73 -8.00
C LEU A 76 13.08 -23.66 -6.80
N PHE A 77 12.60 -23.96 -5.59
CA PHE A 77 13.49 -24.00 -4.43
C PHE A 77 14.56 -25.07 -4.57
N ASP A 78 14.21 -26.27 -5.02
CA ASP A 78 15.20 -27.34 -5.26
C ASP A 78 16.24 -26.87 -6.29
N ALA A 79 15.82 -26.18 -7.35
CA ALA A 79 16.72 -25.58 -8.33
C ALA A 79 17.61 -24.48 -7.74
N LEU A 80 17.11 -23.66 -6.81
CA LEU A 80 17.89 -22.62 -6.14
C LEU A 80 18.90 -23.20 -5.16
N GLU A 81 18.54 -24.28 -4.45
CA GLU A 81 19.43 -25.03 -3.54
C GLU A 81 20.52 -25.79 -4.31
N ASP A 82 20.20 -26.32 -5.49
CA ASP A 82 21.13 -27.03 -6.38
C ASP A 82 21.93 -26.10 -7.31
N SER A 83 21.47 -24.86 -7.52
CA SER A 83 22.24 -23.83 -8.21
C SER A 83 23.26 -23.22 -7.25
N TRP A 84 24.37 -23.92 -7.02
CA TRP A 84 25.50 -23.48 -6.18
C TRP A 84 26.28 -22.31 -6.83
N SER A 85 25.59 -21.38 -7.49
CA SER A 85 26.19 -20.12 -7.85
C SER A 85 26.43 -19.35 -6.54
N ASN A 86 27.71 -19.08 -6.22
CA ASN A 86 28.10 -18.35 -5.01
C ASN A 86 27.49 -16.93 -4.90
N ALA A 87 26.64 -16.51 -5.83
CA ALA A 87 26.06 -15.18 -5.92
C ALA A 87 24.65 -15.10 -5.32
N VAL A 88 23.85 -16.18 -5.35
CA VAL A 88 22.46 -16.18 -4.87
C VAL A 88 22.28 -17.32 -3.88
N ARG A 89 21.79 -17.01 -2.68
CA ARG A 89 21.60 -17.96 -1.59
C ARG A 89 20.19 -17.86 -1.03
N VAL A 90 19.61 -18.98 -0.65
CA VAL A 90 18.29 -19.05 -0.01
C VAL A 90 18.47 -19.66 1.37
N SER A 91 17.87 -19.05 2.39
CA SER A 91 17.88 -19.62 3.75
C SER A 91 17.02 -20.88 3.84
N GLU A 92 17.20 -21.65 4.91
CA GLU A 92 16.29 -22.74 5.28
C GLU A 92 14.83 -22.26 5.29
N ARG A 93 13.93 -23.13 4.81
CA ARG A 93 12.48 -22.88 4.74
C ARG A 93 11.90 -22.97 6.15
N ARG A 94 11.42 -21.84 6.68
CA ARG A 94 10.83 -21.75 8.02
C ARG A 94 9.32 -21.82 7.94
N GLU A 95 8.71 -22.68 8.77
CA GLU A 95 7.25 -22.77 8.85
C GLU A 95 6.64 -21.49 9.42
N TRP A 96 5.50 -21.11 8.85
CA TRP A 96 4.76 -19.91 9.21
C TRP A 96 3.26 -20.13 9.08
N MET A 97 2.48 -19.30 9.76
CA MET A 97 1.02 -19.31 9.71
C MET A 97 0.55 -18.00 9.08
N VAL A 98 -0.21 -18.08 8.00
CA VAL A 98 -0.67 -16.91 7.23
C VAL A 98 -2.18 -16.91 7.11
N GLU A 99 -2.80 -15.75 7.32
CA GLU A 99 -4.20 -15.52 6.95
C GLU A 99 -4.31 -14.92 5.54
N ASP A 100 -3.37 -14.03 5.19
CA ASP A 100 -3.26 -13.38 3.90
C ASP A 100 -1.79 -13.38 3.45
N PHE A 101 -1.48 -14.13 2.39
CA PHE A 101 -0.10 -14.27 1.89
C PHE A 101 0.51 -12.94 1.44
N ALA A 102 -0.26 -12.03 0.84
CA ALA A 102 0.26 -10.77 0.34
C ALA A 102 0.63 -9.84 1.51
N ARG A 103 -0.23 -9.77 2.54
CA ARG A 103 0.04 -9.01 3.76
C ARG A 103 1.27 -9.57 4.49
N GLU A 104 1.33 -10.89 4.66
CA GLU A 104 2.43 -11.50 5.43
C GLU A 104 3.76 -11.44 4.68
N LEU A 105 3.76 -11.53 3.35
CA LEU A 105 4.94 -11.26 2.54
C LEU A 105 5.47 -9.83 2.76
N GLY A 106 4.58 -8.83 2.75
CA GLY A 106 4.97 -7.43 3.01
C GLY A 106 5.54 -7.23 4.41
N ARG A 107 4.96 -7.90 5.41
CA ARG A 107 5.46 -7.89 6.79
C ARG A 107 6.84 -8.52 6.91
N LEU A 108 7.03 -9.75 6.41
CA LEU A 108 8.31 -10.45 6.44
C LEU A 108 9.39 -9.68 5.67
N TYR A 109 9.03 -9.09 4.53
CA TYR A 109 9.93 -8.23 3.77
C TYR A 109 10.46 -7.06 4.61
N ARG A 110 9.57 -6.30 5.27
CA ARG A 110 10.00 -5.17 6.14
C ARG A 110 10.83 -5.61 7.34
N GLU A 111 10.59 -6.83 7.84
CA GLU A 111 11.36 -7.38 8.97
C GLU A 111 12.78 -7.77 8.56
N HIS A 112 12.94 -8.35 7.38
CA HIS A 112 14.20 -8.97 6.96
C HIS A 112 15.01 -8.16 5.94
N VAL A 113 14.40 -7.21 5.23
CA VAL A 113 15.04 -6.42 4.17
C VAL A 113 15.10 -4.96 4.60
N ARG A 114 16.33 -4.43 4.68
CA ARG A 114 16.61 -3.02 4.94
C ARG A 114 16.90 -2.32 3.61
N SER A 115 15.86 -1.92 2.90
CA SER A 115 15.99 -1.16 1.66
C SER A 115 16.21 0.34 1.92
N ASN A 116 16.87 1.01 0.99
CA ASN A 116 16.98 2.46 0.97
C ASN A 116 15.65 3.10 0.59
N VAL A 117 15.39 4.28 1.17
CA VAL A 117 14.20 5.07 0.85
C VAL A 117 14.42 5.83 -0.46
N LEU A 118 13.79 5.39 -1.54
CA LEU A 118 13.74 6.11 -2.81
C LEU A 118 12.45 6.94 -2.88
N ARG A 119 12.57 8.24 -2.61
CA ARG A 119 11.44 9.17 -2.45
C ARG A 119 10.72 9.37 -3.77
N PHE A 120 9.43 9.08 -3.81
CA PHE A 120 8.59 9.10 -5.02
C PHE A 120 9.05 8.15 -6.15
N GLU A 121 10.20 7.48 -5.96
CA GLU A 121 10.69 6.25 -6.59
C GLU A 121 9.82 5.04 -6.29
N THR A 122 10.00 4.58 -5.05
CA THR A 122 9.37 3.37 -4.49
C THR A 122 8.63 3.68 -3.19
N HIS A 123 8.90 4.84 -2.58
CA HIS A 123 8.36 5.24 -1.30
C HIS A 123 7.49 6.49 -1.39
N LEU A 124 6.42 6.49 -0.60
CA LEU A 124 5.54 7.62 -0.39
C LEU A 124 5.75 8.21 1.02
N PRO A 125 5.66 9.53 1.18
CA PRO A 125 5.78 10.13 2.50
C PRO A 125 4.54 9.81 3.35
N ARG A 126 4.77 9.50 4.63
CA ARG A 126 3.70 9.30 5.62
C ARG A 126 3.49 10.56 6.43
N TYR A 127 2.24 11.00 6.51
CA TYR A 127 1.81 12.15 7.30
C TYR A 127 0.75 11.77 8.32
N SER A 128 0.68 12.53 9.41
CA SER A 128 -0.57 12.62 10.18
C SER A 128 -1.66 13.27 9.33
N LEU A 129 -2.92 12.94 9.62
CA LEU A 129 -4.06 13.51 8.91
C LEU A 129 -4.13 15.04 9.03
N ALA A 130 -3.71 15.60 10.18
CA ALA A 130 -3.64 17.04 10.39
C ALA A 130 -2.65 17.72 9.45
N VAL A 131 -1.50 17.10 9.23
CA VAL A 131 -0.48 17.57 8.32
C VAL A 131 -0.93 17.44 6.87
N ALA A 132 -1.51 16.30 6.50
CA ALA A 132 -2.01 16.05 5.14
C ALA A 132 -3.10 17.05 4.73
N ALA A 133 -3.88 17.55 5.67
CA ALA A 133 -4.91 18.56 5.44
C ALA A 133 -4.38 19.98 5.20
N GLY A 134 -3.15 20.26 5.66
CA GLY A 134 -2.48 21.54 5.45
C GLY A 134 -2.18 21.80 3.97
N LYS A 135 -1.74 23.02 3.63
CA LYS A 135 -1.22 23.32 2.29
C LYS A 135 0.18 22.70 2.13
N PHE A 136 0.20 21.38 1.94
CA PHE A 136 1.40 20.55 1.93
C PHE A 136 2.42 20.95 0.85
N LEU A 137 1.94 21.35 -0.34
CA LEU A 137 2.83 21.77 -1.45
C LEU A 137 3.48 23.16 -1.23
N GLU A 138 3.03 23.94 -0.25
CA GLU A 138 3.48 25.33 -0.04
C GLU A 138 4.25 25.54 1.27
N ASN A 139 4.32 24.54 2.16
CA ASN A 139 4.96 24.70 3.48
C ASN A 139 6.17 23.76 3.69
N PRO A 140 7.40 24.25 3.52
CA PRO A 140 8.62 23.47 3.71
C PRO A 140 8.91 23.07 5.18
N GLU A 141 8.16 23.60 6.16
CA GLU A 141 8.31 23.20 7.57
C GLU A 141 7.62 21.87 7.90
N VAL A 142 6.80 21.35 7.00
CA VAL A 142 6.08 20.11 7.20
C VAL A 142 6.99 18.91 6.93
N THR A 143 7.36 18.19 8.00
CA THR A 143 8.17 16.98 7.91
C THR A 143 7.31 15.72 7.87
N ALA A 144 7.69 14.76 7.02
CA ALA A 144 7.06 13.44 7.01
C ALA A 144 7.42 12.68 8.29
N GLU A 145 6.47 11.93 8.83
CA GLU A 145 6.69 11.04 9.98
C GLU A 145 7.49 9.79 9.59
N GLY A 146 7.56 9.49 8.30
CA GLY A 146 8.26 8.35 7.73
C GLY A 146 8.05 8.27 6.22
N TRP A 147 8.62 7.25 5.61
CA TRP A 147 8.46 6.92 4.20
C TRP A 147 8.05 5.46 4.11
N GLU A 148 6.94 5.20 3.42
CA GLU A 148 6.36 3.87 3.30
C GLU A 148 6.59 3.39 1.88
N GLU A 149 7.17 2.20 1.75
CA GLU A 149 7.36 1.57 0.45
C GLU A 149 6.01 1.16 -0.15
N ALA A 150 5.69 1.69 -1.32
CA ALA A 150 4.47 1.36 -2.03
C ALA A 150 4.62 0.07 -2.87
N PRO A 151 3.53 -0.69 -3.08
CA PRO A 151 3.52 -1.84 -3.99
C PRO A 151 4.06 -1.50 -5.39
N PRO A 152 4.74 -2.43 -6.08
CA PRO A 152 5.34 -2.19 -7.39
C PRO A 152 4.33 -1.88 -8.49
N ASP A 153 3.09 -2.34 -8.35
CA ASP A 153 1.99 -2.06 -9.28
C ASP A 153 1.39 -0.65 -9.09
N LEU A 154 1.77 0.07 -8.02
CA LEU A 154 1.32 1.44 -7.82
C LEU A 154 2.21 2.42 -8.59
N ARG A 155 1.62 3.11 -9.57
CA ARG A 155 2.26 4.27 -10.19
C ARG A 155 2.33 5.44 -9.18
N ILE A 156 3.51 5.66 -8.64
CA ILE A 156 3.80 6.75 -7.70
C ILE A 156 3.86 8.10 -8.43
N SER A 157 3.40 9.15 -7.74
CA SER A 157 3.55 10.54 -8.14
C SER A 157 3.72 11.44 -6.91
N GLU A 158 4.31 12.62 -7.09
CA GLU A 158 4.62 13.55 -5.99
C GLU A 158 3.39 14.11 -5.25
N ASP A 159 2.23 14.03 -5.87
CA ASP A 159 0.95 14.42 -5.26
C ASP A 159 0.36 13.31 -4.37
N MET A 160 1.05 12.18 -4.20
CA MET A 160 0.62 11.08 -3.34
C MET A 160 1.25 11.12 -1.95
N PHE A 161 0.51 10.61 -0.97
CA PHE A 161 0.98 10.46 0.41
C PHE A 161 0.28 9.29 1.11
N VAL A 162 0.84 8.87 2.24
CA VAL A 162 0.28 7.83 3.10
C VAL A 162 -0.23 8.44 4.39
N ALA A 163 -1.41 7.99 4.83
CA ALA A 163 -1.92 8.30 6.16
C ALA A 163 -2.58 7.06 6.79
N ARG A 164 -2.47 6.95 8.12
CA ARG A 164 -3.18 5.92 8.87
C ARG A 164 -4.63 6.33 9.06
N ILE A 165 -5.55 5.44 8.71
CA ILE A 165 -6.99 5.64 8.92
C ILE A 165 -7.42 4.87 10.16
N ALA A 166 -8.19 5.53 11.01
CA ALA A 166 -8.79 4.93 12.20
C ALA A 166 -10.32 4.98 12.07
N GLY A 167 -10.97 3.94 12.56
CA GLY A 167 -12.41 3.74 12.54
C GLY A 167 -12.87 2.74 11.48
N ARG A 168 -14.06 2.17 11.73
CA ARG A 168 -14.63 1.03 10.97
C ARG A 168 -15.63 1.42 9.89
N SER A 169 -15.87 2.72 9.69
CA SER A 169 -16.93 3.22 8.78
C SER A 169 -16.71 2.86 7.30
N MET A 170 -15.50 2.44 6.93
CA MET A 170 -15.14 2.10 5.56
C MET A 170 -14.87 0.61 5.36
N GLU A 171 -15.15 -0.21 6.37
CA GLU A 171 -15.06 -1.66 6.29
C GLU A 171 -16.10 -2.25 5.31
N PRO A 172 -15.79 -3.37 4.63
CA PRO A 172 -14.54 -4.14 4.73
C PRO A 172 -13.41 -3.59 3.84
N LYS A 173 -13.66 -2.57 3.02
CA LYS A 173 -12.68 -2.10 2.01
C LYS A 173 -11.47 -1.39 2.61
N ILE A 174 -11.67 -0.65 3.71
CA ILE A 174 -10.59 -0.02 4.48
C ILE A 174 -10.78 -0.48 5.93
N PRO A 175 -10.04 -1.50 6.37
CA PRO A 175 -10.00 -1.93 7.76
C PRO A 175 -9.55 -0.82 8.72
N ASP A 176 -9.97 -0.93 9.98
CA ASP A 176 -9.46 -0.08 11.04
C ASP A 176 -7.93 -0.19 11.18
N GLY A 177 -7.26 0.95 11.30
CA GLY A 177 -5.80 1.03 11.45
C GLY A 177 -5.01 0.94 10.15
N SER A 178 -5.63 0.74 8.99
CA SER A 178 -4.94 0.61 7.70
C SER A 178 -4.12 1.85 7.33
N LEU A 179 -2.93 1.63 6.76
CA LEU A 179 -2.19 2.65 6.02
C LEU A 179 -2.76 2.77 4.62
N CYS A 180 -3.25 3.95 4.26
CA CYS A 180 -3.89 4.21 2.99
C CYS A 180 -3.07 5.21 2.17
N VAL A 181 -2.95 4.95 0.88
CA VAL A 181 -2.44 5.90 -0.09
C VAL A 181 -3.56 6.82 -0.54
N PHE A 182 -3.27 8.11 -0.53
CA PHE A 182 -4.12 9.15 -1.08
C PHE A 182 -3.37 9.92 -2.16
N ARG A 183 -4.10 10.38 -3.16
CA ARG A 183 -3.66 11.43 -4.09
C ARG A 183 -4.26 12.75 -3.62
N HIS A 184 -3.46 13.80 -3.57
CA HIS A 184 -3.92 15.12 -3.14
C HIS A 184 -4.94 15.69 -4.13
N GLY A 185 -6.00 16.30 -3.60
CA GLY A 185 -7.14 16.75 -4.40
C GLY A 185 -7.90 15.59 -5.07
N VAL A 186 -8.75 15.94 -6.03
CA VAL A 186 -9.50 14.98 -6.85
C VAL A 186 -9.46 15.47 -8.30
N ALA A 187 -8.99 14.63 -9.21
CA ALA A 187 -8.97 14.95 -10.63
C ALA A 187 -10.35 14.71 -11.25
N GLY A 188 -11.05 15.77 -11.66
CA GLY A 188 -12.38 15.69 -12.26
C GLY A 188 -13.50 15.58 -11.21
N SER A 189 -14.56 14.82 -11.53
CA SER A 189 -15.71 14.69 -10.63
C SER A 189 -15.38 13.87 -9.38
N ARG A 190 -15.83 14.37 -8.23
CA ARG A 190 -15.78 13.68 -6.93
C ARG A 190 -16.85 12.60 -6.78
N GLN A 191 -17.85 12.59 -7.67
CA GLN A 191 -19.00 11.70 -7.58
C GLN A 191 -18.58 10.22 -7.52
N GLY A 192 -19.06 9.52 -6.49
CA GLY A 192 -18.79 8.11 -6.24
C GLY A 192 -17.38 7.78 -5.74
N ARG A 193 -16.49 8.78 -5.62
CA ARG A 193 -15.11 8.55 -5.21
C ARG A 193 -14.99 8.44 -3.69
N LEU A 194 -14.01 7.66 -3.25
CA LEU A 194 -13.61 7.63 -1.85
C LEU A 194 -12.65 8.79 -1.60
N VAL A 195 -13.00 9.67 -0.68
CA VAL A 195 -12.26 10.91 -0.41
C VAL A 195 -11.92 11.01 1.06
N LEU A 196 -10.71 11.47 1.34
CA LEU A 196 -10.32 11.95 2.65
C LEU A 196 -10.85 13.38 2.81
N VAL A 197 -11.66 13.60 3.84
CA VAL A 197 -12.26 14.90 4.15
C VAL A 197 -11.85 15.38 5.53
N GLU A 198 -11.68 16.69 5.64
CA GLU A 198 -11.59 17.42 6.91
C GLU A 198 -12.95 18.02 7.24
N ALA A 199 -13.56 17.66 8.37
CA ALA A 199 -14.75 18.33 8.91
C ALA A 199 -14.32 19.52 9.77
N LEU A 200 -14.80 20.72 9.42
CA LEU A 200 -14.48 21.96 10.12
C LEU A 200 -15.40 22.11 11.35
N GLY A 201 -14.80 22.22 12.54
CA GLY A 201 -15.53 22.46 13.79
C GLY A 201 -15.94 21.22 14.62
N SER A 202 -15.53 20.01 14.21
CA SER A 202 -15.71 18.76 14.96
C SER A 202 -14.40 18.31 15.65
N ASN A 203 -14.52 17.54 16.74
CA ASN A 203 -13.39 16.86 17.39
C ASN A 203 -12.83 15.71 16.52
N ASP A 204 -13.70 15.03 15.75
CA ASP A 204 -13.30 14.02 14.75
C ASP A 204 -13.11 14.69 13.40
N ARG A 205 -11.94 15.33 13.26
CA ARG A 205 -11.69 16.26 12.17
C ARG A 205 -11.48 15.60 10.82
N TYR A 206 -11.08 14.32 10.76
CA TYR A 206 -10.71 13.66 9.50
C TYR A 206 -11.44 12.34 9.32
N THR A 207 -12.01 12.13 8.14
CA THR A 207 -12.68 10.86 7.82
C THR A 207 -12.57 10.53 6.34
N VAL A 208 -12.60 9.24 6.00
CA VAL A 208 -12.75 8.79 4.62
C VAL A 208 -14.21 8.43 4.40
N LYS A 209 -14.79 8.94 3.31
CA LYS A 209 -16.19 8.68 2.93
C LYS A 209 -16.31 8.59 1.41
N ARG A 210 -17.37 7.93 0.93
CA ARG A 210 -17.76 8.02 -0.47
C ARG A 210 -18.49 9.35 -0.69
N TYR A 211 -18.01 10.14 -1.64
CA TYR A 211 -18.62 11.43 -1.98
C TYR A 211 -19.76 11.22 -2.96
N ARG A 212 -20.91 11.83 -2.69
CA ARG A 212 -22.05 11.89 -3.59
C ARG A 212 -22.64 13.30 -3.56
N SER A 213 -22.85 13.92 -4.71
CA SER A 213 -23.65 15.14 -4.83
C SER A 213 -24.96 14.86 -5.57
N GLU A 214 -26.01 15.53 -5.12
CA GLU A 214 -27.36 15.44 -5.66
C GLU A 214 -27.91 16.83 -5.93
N LYS A 215 -28.39 17.07 -7.14
CA LYS A 215 -29.08 18.32 -7.48
C LYS A 215 -30.55 18.20 -7.09
N ARG A 216 -31.01 18.99 -6.13
CA ARG A 216 -32.43 19.16 -5.83
C ARG A 216 -32.98 20.31 -6.65
N GLN A 217 -33.94 20.03 -7.53
CA GLN A 217 -34.68 21.04 -8.25
C GLN A 217 -35.84 21.52 -7.38
N MET A 218 -35.87 22.81 -7.05
CA MET A 218 -37.00 23.43 -6.37
C MET A 218 -38.04 23.93 -7.39
N ALA A 219 -39.30 24.06 -6.95
CA ALA A 219 -40.45 24.43 -7.79
C ALA A 219 -40.28 25.79 -8.50
N GLU A 220 -39.41 26.66 -7.99
CA GLU A 220 -39.11 27.99 -8.55
C GLU A 220 -37.89 28.00 -9.49
N GLY A 221 -37.40 26.82 -9.91
CA GLY A 221 -36.30 26.70 -10.87
C GLY A 221 -34.89 26.82 -10.28
N TRP A 222 -34.76 27.07 -8.98
CA TRP A 222 -33.48 27.05 -8.28
C TRP A 222 -33.04 25.61 -7.99
N SER A 223 -31.79 25.29 -8.32
CA SER A 223 -31.18 23.98 -8.01
C SER A 223 -30.24 24.11 -6.83
N HIS A 224 -30.51 23.38 -5.76
CA HIS A 224 -29.63 23.32 -4.60
C HIS A 224 -28.84 22.01 -4.62
N GLU A 225 -27.54 22.05 -4.36
CA GLU A 225 -26.69 20.86 -4.35
C GLU A 225 -26.59 20.30 -2.92
N ARG A 226 -27.02 19.06 -2.73
CA ARG A 226 -26.84 18.30 -1.48
C ARG A 226 -25.62 17.44 -1.62
N ILE A 227 -24.73 17.47 -0.63
CA ILE A 227 -23.57 16.59 -0.55
C ILE A 227 -23.87 15.52 0.49
N VAL A 228 -23.61 14.27 0.13
CA VAL A 228 -23.75 13.09 0.98
C VAL A 228 -22.40 12.41 1.06
N LEU A 229 -21.90 12.25 2.29
CA LEU A 229 -20.69 11.52 2.60
C LEU A 229 -21.10 10.16 3.18
N GLU A 230 -21.05 9.12 2.33
CA GLU A 230 -21.55 7.79 2.66
C GLU A 230 -20.43 6.91 3.23
N PRO A 231 -20.62 6.23 4.38
CA PRO A 231 -19.76 5.14 4.79
C PRO A 231 -19.90 3.93 3.85
N LEU A 232 -18.94 3.01 3.87
CA LEU A 232 -19.07 1.71 3.20
C LEU A 232 -19.62 0.65 4.14
N ASN A 233 -19.41 0.83 5.44
CA ASN A 233 -19.94 -0.05 6.47
C ASN A 233 -21.38 0.37 6.81
N PRO A 234 -22.39 -0.51 6.60
CA PRO A 234 -23.79 -0.21 6.88
C PRO A 234 -24.14 0.06 8.35
N GLU A 235 -23.23 -0.24 9.29
CA GLU A 235 -23.40 0.07 10.71
C GLU A 235 -23.25 1.57 11.03
N PHE A 236 -22.86 2.39 10.05
CA PHE A 236 -22.61 3.81 10.21
C PHE A 236 -23.57 4.63 9.35
N ASP A 237 -24.00 5.79 9.86
CA ASP A 237 -24.90 6.69 9.15
C ASP A 237 -24.16 7.59 8.14
N SER A 238 -24.83 7.91 7.05
CA SER A 238 -24.38 8.91 6.07
C SER A 238 -24.48 10.32 6.62
N TRP A 239 -23.52 11.17 6.25
CA TRP A 239 -23.54 12.58 6.63
C TRP A 239 -24.07 13.40 5.47
N GLU A 240 -25.15 14.14 5.70
CA GLU A 240 -25.77 15.00 4.70
C GLU A 240 -25.43 16.45 4.99
N LEU A 241 -24.81 17.10 4.00
CA LEU A 241 -24.33 18.46 4.08
C LEU A 241 -24.96 19.26 2.96
N ASP A 242 -25.25 20.51 3.26
CA ASP A 242 -25.61 21.52 2.29
C ASP A 242 -24.31 22.00 1.60
N ALA A 243 -24.28 22.06 0.26
CA ALA A 243 -23.06 22.44 -0.46
C ALA A 243 -22.62 23.89 -0.21
N GLU A 244 -23.52 24.76 0.23
CA GLU A 244 -23.24 26.16 0.57
C GLU A 244 -22.59 26.27 1.96
N GLU A 245 -22.74 25.26 2.80
CA GLU A 245 -22.08 25.18 4.09
C GLU A 245 -20.64 24.70 3.87
N GLU A 246 -19.66 25.62 3.89
CA GLU A 246 -18.20 25.35 3.90
C GLU A 246 -17.76 24.58 5.16
N ARG A 247 -18.44 23.49 5.52
CA ARG A 247 -18.25 22.69 6.74
C ARG A 247 -17.20 21.61 6.56
N PHE A 248 -16.68 21.43 5.35
CA PHE A 248 -15.64 20.44 5.11
C PHE A 248 -14.73 20.82 3.96
N ARG A 249 -13.54 20.20 3.95
CA ARG A 249 -12.57 20.30 2.87
C ARG A 249 -12.19 18.91 2.40
N VAL A 250 -12.22 18.68 1.09
CA VAL A 250 -11.66 17.47 0.50
C VAL A 250 -10.14 17.62 0.43
N ILE A 251 -9.43 16.72 1.07
CA ILE A 251 -7.96 16.71 1.13
C ILE A 251 -7.41 15.92 -0.07
N GLY A 252 -7.94 14.72 -0.28
CA GLY A 252 -7.43 13.83 -1.31
C GLY A 252 -8.36 12.68 -1.66
N GLU A 253 -8.09 12.07 -2.80
CA GLU A 253 -8.74 10.87 -3.29
C GLU A 253 -8.02 9.64 -2.75
N PHE A 254 -8.78 8.69 -2.19
CA PHE A 254 -8.24 7.39 -1.79
C PHE A 254 -7.81 6.59 -3.03
N VAL A 255 -6.58 6.08 -3.01
CA VAL A 255 -6.01 5.25 -4.07
C VAL A 255 -6.10 3.77 -3.70
N ARG A 256 -5.48 3.38 -2.56
CA ARG A 256 -5.49 1.99 -2.08
C ARG A 256 -5.09 1.88 -0.61
N VAL A 257 -5.36 0.71 -0.03
CA VAL A 257 -4.75 0.26 1.23
C VAL A 257 -3.39 -0.37 0.94
N LEU A 258 -2.41 -0.15 1.82
CA LEU A 258 -1.07 -0.76 1.76
C LEU A 258 -0.95 -2.09 2.53
N ASP A 259 -1.74 -2.26 3.61
CA ASP A 259 -1.75 -3.44 4.49
C ASP A 259 -3.17 -3.96 4.78
#